data_AF-X0XW86-F1
#
_entry.id   AF-X0XW86-F1
#
_cell.length_a   1.000
_cell.length_b   1.000
_cell.length_c   1.000
_cell.angle_alpha   90.00
_cell.angle_beta   90.00
_cell.angle_gamma   90.00
#
_symmetry.space_group_name_H-M   'P 1'
#
loop_
_entity.id
_entity.type
_entity.pdbx_description
1 polymer ?
#
loop_
_entity_poly.entity_id
_entity_poly.type
_entity_poly.pdbx_seq_one_letter_code
_entity_poly.pdbx_strand_id
1 'polypeptide(L)'
;MGKRNKEQTQFVKIKQDSAEKFLKFLKTKLSNEPFLDRRIKVKHEGAFVLFPLINDKEKVKELIGGISNKLNFDIVNAKGNV
;
A
#
# COMPACT_ATOMS: atom_id res chain seq x y z
N MET A 1 -22.31 -20.92 -8.84
CA MET A 1 -20.89 -20.79 -8.47
C MET A 1 -20.52 -19.31 -8.41
N GLY A 2 -20.90 -18.60 -7.33
CA GLY A 2 -20.66 -17.16 -7.21
C GLY A 2 -19.52 -16.88 -6.25
N LYS A 3 -18.27 -16.92 -6.72
CA LYS A 3 -17.14 -16.45 -5.91
C LYS A 3 -17.31 -14.94 -5.73
N ARG A 4 -17.93 -14.54 -4.62
CA ARG A 4 -17.88 -13.18 -4.08
C ARG A 4 -16.40 -12.87 -3.89
N ASN A 5 -15.77 -12.24 -4.89
CA ASN A 5 -14.47 -11.61 -4.75
C ASN A 5 -14.66 -10.50 -3.72
N LYS A 6 -14.56 -10.87 -2.44
CA LYS A 6 -14.40 -9.93 -1.34
C LYS A 6 -13.21 -9.08 -1.74
N GLU A 7 -13.44 -7.81 -2.08
CA GLU A 7 -12.42 -6.83 -2.41
C GLU A 7 -11.47 -6.74 -1.20
N GLN A 8 -10.42 -7.56 -1.23
CA GLN A 8 -9.38 -7.53 -0.23
C GLN A 8 -8.44 -6.42 -0.65
N THR A 9 -8.59 -5.26 -0.01
CA THR A 9 -7.64 -4.17 -0.19
C THR A 9 -6.30 -4.60 0.40
N GLN A 10 -5.26 -4.50 -0.42
CA GLN A 10 -3.89 -4.71 0.05
C GLN A 10 -3.41 -3.44 0.73
N PHE A 11 -2.74 -3.57 1.86
CA PHE A 11 -2.11 -2.44 2.54
C PHE A 11 -0.62 -2.70 2.66
N VAL A 12 0.17 -1.67 2.43
CA VAL A 12 1.59 -1.66 2.75
C VAL A 12 1.73 -1.19 4.18
N LYS A 13 2.11 -2.10 5.07
CA LYS A 13 2.46 -1.82 6.46
C LYS A 13 3.94 -1.44 6.53
N ILE A 14 4.22 -0.19 6.86
CA ILE A 14 5.57 0.36 6.98
C ILE A 14 5.74 0.99 8.36
N LYS A 15 6.93 0.88 8.96
CA LYS A 15 7.23 1.61 10.20
C LYS A 15 7.08 3.11 9.99
N GLN A 16 6.52 3.84 10.96
CA GLN A 16 6.36 5.30 10.89
C GLN A 16 7.65 6.03 10.48
N ASP A 17 8.80 5.62 11.04
CA ASP A 17 10.13 6.15 10.71
C ASP A 17 10.47 6.05 9.21
N SER A 18 9.98 4.99 8.56
CA SER A 18 10.17 4.74 7.13
C SER A 18 9.00 5.23 6.26
N ALA A 19 7.89 5.66 6.86
CA ALA A 19 6.70 6.12 6.15
C ALA A 19 6.96 7.39 5.34
N GLU A 20 7.75 8.33 5.89
CA GLU A 20 8.16 9.53 5.15
C GLU A 20 9.05 9.19 3.95
N LYS A 21 10.00 8.25 4.12
CA LYS A 21 10.86 7.77 3.02
C LYS A 21 10.03 7.09 1.93
N PHE A 22 9.02 6.32 2.32
CA PHE A 22 8.09 5.68 1.40
C PHE A 22 7.26 6.70 0.62
N LEU A 23 6.68 7.70 1.29
CA LEU A 23 5.92 8.77 0.64
C LEU A 23 6.79 9.60 -0.31
N LYS A 24 8.04 9.89 0.08
CA LYS A 24 9.02 10.52 -0.81
C LYS A 24 9.29 9.65 -2.03
N PHE A 25 9.54 8.35 -1.85
CA PHE A 25 9.76 7.42 -2.95
C PHE A 25 8.58 7.38 -3.92
N LEU A 26 7.34 7.27 -3.40
CA LEU A 26 6.13 7.35 -4.20
C LEU A 26 6.08 8.65 -5.00
N LYS A 27 6.37 9.80 -4.38
CA LYS A 27 6.40 11.08 -5.12
C LYS A 27 7.50 11.13 -6.19
N THR A 28 8.70 10.64 -5.90
CA THR A 28 9.85 10.76 -6.82
C THR A 28 9.76 9.80 -8.01
N LYS A 29 9.42 8.53 -7.76
CA LYS A 29 9.40 7.47 -8.77
C LYS A 29 8.07 7.42 -9.52
N LEU A 30 7.00 7.86 -8.88
CA LEU A 30 5.61 7.59 -9.29
C LEU A 30 4.78 8.88 -9.27
N SER A 31 5.41 10.01 -9.60
CA SER A 31 4.82 11.36 -9.52
C SER A 31 3.52 11.53 -10.31
N ASN A 32 3.21 10.64 -11.25
CA ASN A 32 2.06 10.72 -12.13
C ASN A 32 0.98 9.67 -11.87
N GLU A 33 1.20 8.71 -10.96
CA GLU A 33 0.30 7.58 -10.80
C GLU A 33 -0.07 7.35 -9.32
N PRO A 34 -1.37 7.28 -9.00
CA PRO A 34 -1.82 7.02 -7.63
C PRO A 34 -1.71 5.52 -7.32
N PHE A 35 -0.68 5.08 -6.60
CA PHE A 35 -0.56 3.72 -6.07
C PHE A 35 -1.37 3.50 -4.79
N LEU A 36 -1.76 4.61 -4.16
CA LEU A 36 -2.57 4.61 -2.96
C LEU A 36 -4.04 4.72 -3.34
N ASP A 37 -4.85 3.83 -2.78
CA ASP A 37 -6.29 3.90 -2.95
C ASP A 37 -6.85 5.08 -2.14
N ARG A 38 -7.19 6.17 -2.84
CA ARG A 38 -7.73 7.39 -2.22
C ARG A 38 -9.12 7.19 -1.62
N ARG A 39 -9.83 6.11 -1.95
CA ARG A 39 -11.14 5.80 -1.35
C ARG A 39 -10.99 5.31 0.08
N ILE A 40 -9.81 4.81 0.44
CA ILE A 40 -9.52 4.25 1.75
C ILE A 40 -8.55 5.17 2.47
N LYS A 41 -8.81 5.43 3.75
CA LYS A 41 -7.89 6.22 4.57
C LYS A 41 -6.69 5.37 4.99
N VAL A 42 -5.51 6.00 5.01
CA VAL A 42 -4.31 5.45 5.64
C VAL A 42 -4.62 5.15 7.10
N LYS A 43 -4.27 3.95 7.57
CA LYS A 43 -4.47 3.54 8.96
C LYS A 43 -3.15 3.60 9.71
N HIS A 44 -3.17 4.07 10.95
CA HIS A 44 -1.98 4.11 11.81
C HIS A 44 -2.17 3.06 12.89
N GLU A 45 -1.22 2.15 13.03
CA GLU A 45 -1.26 0.99 13.93
C GLU A 45 0.00 0.99 14.79
N GLY A 46 -0.04 1.76 15.89
CA GLY A 46 1.11 1.96 16.78
C GLY A 46 2.31 2.56 16.05
N ALA A 47 3.41 1.82 16.02
CA ALA A 47 4.65 2.23 15.33
C ALA A 47 4.62 2.02 13.80
N PHE A 48 3.49 1.57 13.24
CA PHE A 48 3.34 1.26 11.83
C PHE A 48 2.24 2.10 11.18
N VAL A 49 2.37 2.31 9.88
CA VAL A 49 1.42 2.99 9.01
C VAL A 49 1.04 2.02 7.90
N LEU A 50 -0.26 1.82 7.73
CA LEU A 50 -0.85 0.99 6.70
C LEU A 50 -1.38 1.88 5.59
N PHE A 51 -0.70 1.83 4.46
CA PHE A 51 -1.05 2.55 3.25
C PHE A 51 -1.93 1.67 2.35
N PRO A 52 -3.19 2.07 2.08
CA PRO A 52 -4.05 1.31 1.18
C PRO A 52 -3.49 1.38 -0.22
N LEU A 53 -3.31 0.22 -0.84
CA LEU A 53 -2.91 0.10 -2.23
C LEU A 53 -4.13 0.05 -3.14
N ILE A 54 -3.98 0.59 -4.34
CA ILE A 54 -4.96 0.39 -5.41
C ILE A 54 -5.12 -1.09 -5.74
N ASN A 55 -6.30 -1.45 -6.23
CA ASN A 55 -6.61 -2.81 -6.66
C ASN A 55 -6.02 -3.14 -8.04
N ASP A 56 -4.81 -2.65 -8.33
CA ASP A 56 -4.10 -2.84 -9.59
C ASP A 56 -2.83 -3.67 -9.32
N LYS A 57 -2.89 -4.94 -9.69
CA LYS A 57 -1.84 -5.90 -9.34
C LYS A 57 -0.51 -5.60 -10.03
N GLU A 58 -0.52 -5.06 -11.25
CA GLU A 58 0.69 -4.75 -11.99
C GLU A 58 1.43 -3.59 -11.32
N LYS A 59 0.71 -2.52 -11.03
CA LYS A 59 1.24 -1.36 -10.30
C LYS A 59 1.73 -1.73 -8.91
N VAL A 60 0.95 -2.50 -8.17
CA VAL A 60 1.35 -2.97 -6.84
C VAL A 60 2.63 -3.80 -6.92
N LYS A 61 2.76 -4.70 -7.91
CA LYS A 61 3.95 -5.51 -8.10
C LYS A 61 5.18 -4.66 -8.46
N GLU A 62 5.03 -3.67 -9.34
CA GLU A 62 6.12 -2.74 -9.67
C GLU A 62 6.56 -1.91 -8.46
N LEU A 63 5.60 -1.40 -7.68
CA LEU A 63 5.89 -0.67 -6.46
C LEU A 63 6.70 -1.55 -5.50
N ILE A 64 6.18 -2.74 -5.18
CA ILE A 64 6.82 -3.73 -4.31
C ILE A 64 8.23 -4.02 -4.79
N GLY A 65 8.44 -4.29 -6.08
CA GLY A 65 9.76 -4.51 -6.65
C GLY A 65 10.71 -3.32 -6.42
N GLY A 66 10.20 -2.09 -6.56
CA GLY A 66 10.97 -0.86 -6.37
C GLY A 66 11.30 -0.54 -4.90
N ILE A 67 10.41 -0.87 -3.97
CA ILE A 67 10.59 -0.61 -2.53
C ILE A 67 11.22 -1.79 -1.77
N SER A 68 11.11 -3.03 -2.29
CA SER A 68 11.62 -4.27 -1.64
C SER A 68 13.10 -4.20 -1.34
N ASN A 69 13.86 -3.51 -2.19
CA ASN A 69 15.29 -3.35 -2.01
C ASN A 69 15.69 -2.11 -1.19
N LYS A 70 14.75 -1.26 -0.78
CA LYS A 70 15.05 0.04 -0.12
C LYS A 70 14.39 0.22 1.24
N LEU A 71 13.25 -0.41 1.48
CA LEU A 71 12.42 -0.17 2.65
C LEU A 71 11.99 -1.51 3.24
N ASN A 72 11.96 -1.58 4.56
CA ASN A 72 11.40 -2.73 5.25
C ASN A 72 9.89 -2.51 5.39
N PHE A 73 9.10 -3.28 4.63
CA PHE A 73 7.65 -3.24 4.64
C PHE A 73 7.05 -4.63 4.67
N ASP A 74 5.82 -4.66 5.16
CA ASP A 74 4.95 -5.82 5.13
C ASP A 74 3.74 -5.53 4.24
N ILE A 75 3.21 -6.58 3.61
CA ILE A 75 1.93 -6.48 2.91
C ILE A 75 0.89 -7.23 3.68
N VAL A 76 -0.13 -6.49 4.09
CA VAL A 76 -1.26 -7.04 4.83
C VAL A 76 -2.50 -6.88 3.98
N ASN A 77 -3.21 -7.99 3.77
CA ASN A 77 -4.51 -7.95 3.13
C ASN A 77 -5.53 -7.73 4.23
N ALA A 78 -6.11 -6.54 4.29
CA ALA A 78 -7.19 -6.27 5.22
C ALA A 78 -8.50 -6.17 4.44
N LYS A 79 -9.55 -6.82 4.95
CA LYS A 79 -10.89 -6.51 4.48
C LYS A 79 -11.14 -5.04 4.84
N GLY A 80 -11.34 -4.21 3.82
CA GLY A 80 -12.04 -2.95 4.03
C GLY A 80 -13.42 -3.32 4.56
N ASN A 81 -13.57 -3.34 5.88
CA ASN A 81 -14.87 -3.43 6.50
C ASN A 81 -15.52 -2.07 6.22
N VAL A 82 -16.25 -2.00 5.10
CA VAL A 82 -17.24 -0.95 4.86
C VAL A 82 -18.37 -1.11 5.87
#